data_AF-A0A6I3U531-F1
#
_entry.id   AF-A0A6I3U531-F1
#
_cell.length_a   1.000
_cell.length_b   1.000
_cell.length_c   1.000
_cell.angle_alpha   90.00
_cell.angle_beta   90.00
_cell.angle_gamma   90.00
#
_symmetry.space_group_name_H-M   'P 1'
#
loop_
_entity.id
_entity.type
_entity.pdbx_description
1 polymer ?
#
loop_
_entity_poly.entity_id
_entity_poly.type
_entity_poly.pdbx_seq_one_letter_code
_entity_poly.pdbx_strand_id
1 'polypeptide(L)'
;MSNKPIKDMIETIEHFAQTQPTYPVYNVLGQEHTYGDLKADSDSLAAAIDRLDLPEKSPVVVFGGQEYEMLATFVALTKSGHA
;
A
#
# COMPACT_ATOMS: atom_id res chain seq x y z
N MET A 1 3.10 14.85 22.01
CA MET A 1 3.45 14.19 20.74
C MET A 1 3.66 15.29 19.71
N SER A 2 4.87 15.44 19.17
CA SER A 2 5.13 16.44 18.12
C SER A 2 4.67 15.85 16.79
N ASN A 3 3.67 16.47 16.15
CA ASN A 3 3.23 16.07 14.81
C ASN A 3 4.32 16.50 13.82
N LYS A 4 5.28 15.61 13.56
CA LYS A 4 6.20 15.78 12.43
C LYS A 4 5.40 15.67 11.13
N PRO A 5 5.59 16.59 10.17
CA PRO A 5 4.94 16.49 8.87
C PRO A 5 5.43 15.22 8.15
N ILE A 6 4.51 14.51 7.50
CA ILE A 6 4.84 13.39 6.61
C ILE A 6 5.45 13.97 5.34
N LYS A 7 6.67 13.52 5.01
CA LYS A 7 7.38 13.93 3.80
C LYS A 7 7.02 13.04 2.62
N ASP A 8 6.97 11.73 2.86
CA ASP A 8 6.62 10.72 1.88
C ASP A 8 5.72 9.68 2.56
N MET A 9 4.54 9.45 1.99
CA MET A 9 3.53 8.55 2.54
C MET A 9 3.99 7.09 2.46
N ILE A 10 4.66 6.69 1.38
CA ILE A 10 5.14 5.31 1.19
C ILE A 10 6.30 5.03 2.14
N GLU A 11 7.27 5.94 2.26
CA GLU A 11 8.36 5.78 3.23
C GLU A 11 7.81 5.67 4.67
N THR A 12 6.76 6.42 4.98
CA THR A 12 6.12 6.38 6.30
C THR A 12 5.38 5.05 6.54
N ILE A 13 4.65 4.55 5.55
CA ILE A 13 3.98 3.23 5.62
C ILE A 13 5.03 2.12 5.78
N GLU A 14 6.11 2.15 5.01
CA GLU A 14 7.22 1.20 5.11
C GLU A 14 7.90 1.27 6.48
N HIS A 15 8.11 2.47 7.02
CA HIS A 15 8.64 2.64 8.37
C HIS A 15 7.74 1.99 9.43
N PHE A 16 6.41 2.16 9.33
CA PHE A 16 5.47 1.53 10.26
C PHE A 16 5.35 0.02 10.06
N ALA A 17 5.42 -0.48 8.83
CA ALA A 17 5.48 -1.91 8.59
C ALA A 17 6.72 -2.56 9.23
N GLN A 18 7.83 -1.83 9.35
CA GLN A 18 9.05 -2.32 10.02
C GLN A 18 8.99 -2.16 11.55
N THR A 19 8.49 -1.03 12.05
CA THR A 19 8.55 -0.70 13.49
C THR A 19 7.34 -1.17 14.29
N GLN A 20 6.17 -1.30 13.63
CA GLN A 20 4.90 -1.68 14.23
C GLN A 20 4.08 -2.59 13.29
N PRO A 21 4.63 -3.74 12.85
CA PRO A 21 4.03 -4.59 11.82
C PRO A 21 2.62 -5.07 12.17
N THR A 22 2.33 -5.30 13.46
CA THR A 22 1.04 -5.82 13.92
C THR A 22 0.02 -4.74 14.26
N TYR A 23 0.37 -3.46 14.14
CA TYR A 23 -0.55 -2.36 14.45
C TYR A 23 -1.55 -2.19 13.29
N PRO A 24 -2.85 -1.96 13.57
CA PRO A 24 -3.86 -1.82 12.54
C PRO A 24 -3.59 -0.57 11.68
N VAL A 25 -3.58 -0.77 10.35
CA VAL A 25 -3.53 0.32 9.36
C VAL A 25 -4.92 0.61 8.78
N TYR A 26 -5.77 -0.41 8.72
CA TYR A 26 -7.12 -0.29 8.20
C TYR A 26 -8.07 -1.15 9.03
N ASN A 27 -9.25 -0.62 9.36
CA ASN A 27 -10.31 -1.36 10.02
C ASN A 27 -11.60 -1.15 9.23
N VAL A 28 -12.17 -2.23 8.72
CA VAL A 28 -13.46 -2.23 8.03
C VAL A 28 -14.42 -3.15 8.77
N LEU A 29 -15.46 -2.56 9.35
CA LEU A 29 -16.52 -3.29 10.07
C LEU A 29 -16.00 -4.24 11.17
N GLY A 30 -14.87 -3.91 11.82
CA GLY A 30 -14.24 -4.73 12.86
C GLY A 30 -13.20 -5.72 12.35
N GLN A 31 -13.02 -5.83 11.03
CA GLN A 31 -11.90 -6.57 10.44
C GLN A 31 -10.70 -5.64 10.32
N GLU A 32 -9.65 -5.96 11.06
CA GLU A 32 -8.39 -5.21 11.05
C GLU A 32 -7.40 -5.82 10.08
N HIS A 33 -6.74 -4.95 9.31
CA HIS A 33 -5.56 -5.24 8.54
C HIS A 33 -4.40 -4.44 9.12
N THR A 34 -3.24 -5.07 9.23
CA THR A 34 -2.06 -4.48 9.88
C THR A 34 -1.10 -3.85 8.87
N TYR A 35 -0.16 -3.03 9.35
CA TYR A 35 0.91 -2.51 8.49
C TYR A 35 1.75 -3.64 7.85
N GLY A 36 1.91 -4.77 8.54
CA GLY A 36 2.58 -5.96 8.02
C GLY A 36 1.81 -6.60 6.87
N ASP A 37 0.49 -6.73 7.01
CA ASP A 37 -0.39 -7.24 5.94
C ASP A 37 -0.30 -6.32 4.71
N LEU A 38 -0.47 -5.00 4.93
CA LEU A 38 -0.42 -4.01 3.85
C LEU A 38 0.90 -4.07 3.10
N LYS A 39 2.03 -4.22 3.80
CA LYS A 39 3.33 -4.37 3.17
C LYS A 39 3.40 -5.64 2.33
N ALA A 40 3.07 -6.79 2.92
CA ALA A 40 3.16 -8.07 2.23
C ALA A 40 2.28 -8.12 0.97
N ASP A 41 1.03 -7.68 1.08
CA ASP A 41 0.06 -7.71 -0.01
C ASP A 41 0.44 -6.71 -1.11
N SER A 42 0.83 -5.49 -0.74
CA SER A 42 1.24 -4.48 -1.74
C SER A 42 2.55 -4.83 -2.42
N ASP A 43 3.53 -5.40 -1.72
CA ASP A 43 4.79 -5.88 -2.32
C ASP A 43 4.52 -7.03 -3.30
N SER A 44 3.67 -7.98 -2.91
CA SER A 44 3.29 -9.10 -3.77
C SER A 44 2.56 -8.61 -5.03
N LEU A 45 1.65 -7.65 -4.89
CA LEU A 45 0.91 -7.09 -6.02
C LEU A 45 1.81 -6.24 -6.93
N ALA A 46 2.71 -5.41 -6.38
CA ALA A 46 3.69 -4.67 -7.17
C ALA A 46 4.56 -5.62 -7.99
N ALA A 47 5.07 -6.69 -7.37
CA ALA A 47 5.86 -7.71 -8.06
C ALA A 47 5.05 -8.46 -9.14
N ALA A 48 3.73 -8.56 -9.02
CA ALA A 48 2.87 -9.11 -10.05
C ALA A 48 2.68 -8.12 -11.21
N ILE A 49 2.51 -6.83 -10.92
CA ILE A 49 2.40 -5.76 -11.93
C ILE A 49 3.69 -5.64 -12.74
N ASP A 50 4.85 -5.68 -12.08
CA ASP A 50 6.16 -5.62 -12.75
C ASP A 50 6.33 -6.76 -13.78
N ARG A 51 5.73 -7.93 -13.53
CA ARG A 51 5.78 -9.08 -14.46
C ARG A 51 4.88 -8.94 -15.67
N LEU A 52 3.95 -7.97 -15.68
CA LEU A 52 3.11 -7.70 -16.84
C LEU A 52 3.88 -6.95 -17.94
N ASP A 53 5.10 -6.47 -17.66
CA ASP A 53 5.96 -5.74 -18.61
C ASP A 53 5.21 -4.58 -19.29
N LEU A 54 4.47 -3.82 -18.48
CA LEU A 54 3.70 -2.68 -18.95
C LEU A 54 4.65 -1.54 -19.32
N PRO A 55 4.30 -0.71 -20.32
CA PRO A 55 5.05 0.51 -20.59
C PRO A 55 5.16 1.38 -19.34
N GLU A 56 6.34 1.95 -19.11
CA GLU A 56 6.59 2.81 -17.96
C GLU A 56 5.52 3.92 -17.87
N LYS A 57 4.93 4.09 -16.67
CA LYS A 57 3.88 5.09 -16.39
C LYS A 57 2.61 4.93 -17.22
N SER A 58 2.36 3.77 -17.82
CA SER A 58 1.07 3.49 -18.45
C SER A 58 -0.05 3.64 -17.42
N PRO A 59 -1.18 4.29 -17.77
CA PRO A 59 -2.27 4.52 -16.83
C PRO A 59 -2.88 3.19 -16.38
N VAL A 60 -3.11 3.06 -15.08
CA VAL A 60 -3.80 1.92 -14.49
C VAL A 60 -5.15 2.39 -13.92
N VAL A 61 -6.22 1.66 -14.26
CA VAL A 61 -7.55 1.89 -13.71
C VAL A 61 -7.83 0.85 -12.63
N VAL A 62 -8.11 1.33 -11.42
CA VAL A 62 -8.50 0.48 -10.28
C VAL A 62 -10.01 0.62 -10.08
N PHE A 63 -10.73 -0.48 -10.22
CA PHE A 63 -12.14 -0.56 -9.81
C PHE A 63 -12.18 -1.02 -8.36
N GLY A 64 -12.55 -0.12 -7.45
CA GLY A 64 -12.52 -0.40 -6.02
C GLY A 64 -13.70 0.20 -5.25
N GLY A 65 -13.96 -0.37 -4.07
CA GLY A 65 -14.90 0.12 -3.06
C GLY A 65 -14.21 0.66 -1.82
N GLN A 66 -14.96 0.79 -0.71
CA GLN A 66 -14.41 1.12 0.61
C GLN A 66 -13.90 -0.15 1.29
N GLU A 67 -12.84 -0.73 0.72
CA GLU A 67 -12.29 -2.03 1.08
C GLU A 67 -10.77 -1.95 1.24
N TYR A 68 -10.18 -2.90 1.97
CA TYR A 68 -8.74 -2.93 2.24
C TYR A 68 -7.91 -3.09 0.96
N GLU A 69 -8.40 -3.89 0.02
CA GLU A 69 -7.75 -4.20 -1.26
C GLU A 69 -7.52 -2.94 -2.09
N MET A 70 -8.40 -1.94 -1.96
CA MET A 70 -8.21 -0.65 -2.60
C MET A 70 -6.95 0.06 -2.08
N LEU A 71 -6.75 0.08 -0.76
CA LEU A 71 -5.55 0.64 -0.13
C LEU A 71 -4.28 -0.12 -0.57
N ALA A 72 -4.31 -1.46 -0.51
CA ALA A 72 -3.18 -2.29 -0.93
C ALA A 72 -2.81 -2.07 -2.40
N THR A 73 -3.82 -1.91 -3.27
CA THR A 73 -3.61 -1.66 -4.70
C THR A 73 -2.95 -0.32 -4.98
N PHE A 74 -3.37 0.77 -4.30
CA PHE A 74 -2.72 2.06 -4.46
C PHE A 74 -1.25 2.04 -4.03
N VAL A 75 -0.96 1.42 -2.87
CA VAL A 75 0.42 1.27 -2.40
C VAL A 75 1.25 0.45 -3.39
N ALA A 76 0.68 -0.63 -3.93
CA ALA A 76 1.35 -1.46 -4.94
C ALA A 76 1.68 -0.67 -6.22
N LEU A 77 0.72 0.11 -6.73
CA LEU A 77 0.91 0.91 -7.94
C LEU A 77 1.99 1.98 -7.77
N THR A 78 2.05 2.62 -6.60
CA THR A 78 3.15 3.55 -6.30
C THR A 78 4.49 2.83 -6.25
N LYS A 79 4.55 1.63 -5.66
CA LYS A 79 5.78 0.82 -5.61
C LYS A 79 6.26 0.36 -6.98
N SER A 80 5.34 -0.01 -7.88
CA SER A 80 5.66 -0.42 -9.26
C SER A 80 5.85 0.76 -10.22
N GLY A 81 5.81 2.01 -9.75
CA GLY A 81 6.02 3.19 -10.60
C GLY A 81 4.87 3.54 -11.55
N HIS A 82 3.65 3.11 -11.23
CA HIS A 82 2.44 3.32 -12.02
C HIS A 82 1.44 4.31 -11.39
N ALA A 83 1.82 5.00 -10.30
CA ALA A 83 1.03 6.05 -9.63
C ALA A 83 1.83 7.34 -9.43
#